data_AF-A0A834IUW7-F1
#
_entry.id   AF-A0A834IUW7-F1
#
_cell.length_a   1.000
_cell.length_b   1.000
_cell.length_c   1.000
_cell.angle_alpha   90.00
_cell.angle_beta   90.00
_cell.angle_gamma   90.00
#
_symmetry.space_group_name_H-M   'P 1'
#
loop_
_entity.id
_entity.type
_entity.pdbx_description
1 polymer ?
#
loop_
_entity_poly.entity_id
_entity_poly.type
_entity_poly.pdbx_seq_one_letter_code
_entity_poly.pdbx_strand_id
1 'polypeptide(L)'
;MEDPTQVLYTELPVPLLSTAALLRHQRQSPRYQPYQRLHQPQLFHNNSVHEEYFRLRTTAYKEQPSPVDQGKTHISCLYPEILSIIFSYLDVRDKGRVAQVCTAWRDAAYQKSVWRGVVAKLHLRRANPSLFTSLVKRGIKKVQVLSLRRSLRDVIQGIPNLESLNSSGCYNITDAGISHAFVAEVSTLTELNLSLCKQVTDSSLGRIAQYVKNLEVLELGGCTHITNTGLLLVGWGFTKLKRLNLRSCWQVSDQGINHLAQGNLALEHLSLQDCQRLSDEALKFATGLTSLKSLNLSFCIGITDSGLKHLARMGTLQELNLRSCDNISDIGMAYLSEGGSRIISLDVSFCDKIGDQALVHISQGLYNLKCLSLSACQISDEGLGKISSTLHELETLNIGQCARITDNGITTLAESLTRLRYIDLYGCTKITTLGLQKVMKLPQLSILNLGLWHIR
;
A
#
# COMPACT_ATOMS: atom_id res chain seq x y z
N MET A 1 -22.97 -21.57 -7.00
CA MET A 1 -23.72 -20.81 -5.98
C MET A 1 -23.16 -19.40 -6.00
N GLU A 2 -23.92 -18.49 -6.59
CA GLU A 2 -23.56 -17.10 -6.83
C GLU A 2 -23.87 -16.26 -5.58
N ASP A 3 -22.94 -15.36 -5.24
CA ASP A 3 -23.00 -14.42 -4.12
C ASP A 3 -23.72 -13.12 -4.56
N PRO A 4 -24.81 -12.69 -3.88
CA PRO A 4 -25.57 -11.51 -4.27
C PRO A 4 -25.06 -10.27 -3.53
N THR A 5 -23.94 -9.71 -3.97
CA THR A 5 -23.54 -8.33 -3.60
C THR A 5 -22.99 -7.55 -4.79
N GLN A 6 -23.87 -7.29 -5.77
CA GLN A 6 -23.70 -6.25 -6.77
C GLN A 6 -24.99 -5.44 -6.93
N VAL A 7 -25.04 -4.22 -6.37
CA VAL A 7 -25.60 -3.05 -7.07
C VAL A 7 -24.88 -1.79 -6.59
N LEU A 8 -24.11 -1.17 -7.49
CA LEU A 8 -23.56 0.18 -7.35
C LEU A 8 -24.66 1.22 -7.59
N TYR A 9 -24.74 2.22 -6.72
CA TYR A 9 -25.28 3.54 -7.08
C TYR A 9 -24.27 4.62 -6.75
N THR A 10 -23.54 5.08 -7.77
CA THR A 10 -22.87 6.38 -7.76
C THR A 10 -23.76 7.38 -8.47
N GLU A 11 -24.72 7.94 -7.77
CA GLU A 11 -25.32 9.22 -8.14
C GLU A 11 -25.41 10.10 -6.89
N LEU A 12 -24.64 11.18 -6.86
CA LEU A 12 -24.93 12.32 -6.00
C LEU A 12 -25.75 13.30 -6.85
N PRO A 13 -26.99 13.65 -6.45
CA PRO A 13 -27.81 14.57 -7.21
C PRO A 13 -27.27 16.01 -7.12
N VAL A 14 -27.24 16.66 -8.29
CA VAL A 14 -27.15 18.13 -8.46
C VAL A 14 -28.41 18.76 -7.82
N PRO A 15 -28.34 19.94 -7.17
CA PRO A 15 -29.40 20.37 -6.27
C PRO A 15 -30.70 20.69 -7.02
N LEU A 16 -31.77 19.98 -6.66
CA LEU A 16 -33.15 20.38 -6.95
C LEU A 16 -33.53 21.50 -5.98
N LEU A 17 -33.68 22.71 -6.52
CA LEU A 17 -34.51 23.75 -5.90
C LEU A 17 -35.94 23.19 -5.81
N SER A 18 -36.50 23.13 -4.59
CA SER A 18 -37.82 22.57 -4.34
C SER A 18 -38.93 23.44 -4.91
N THR A 19 -39.88 22.82 -5.60
CA THR A 19 -41.19 23.36 -5.95
C THR A 19 -42.21 23.11 -4.82
N ALA A 20 -42.94 24.17 -4.42
CA ALA A 20 -44.36 24.20 -4.00
C ALA A 20 -44.65 25.59 -3.36
N ALA A 21 -45.73 26.34 -3.62
CA ALA A 21 -46.92 26.16 -4.43
C ALA A 21 -47.65 27.53 -4.55
N LEU A 22 -48.37 27.77 -5.66
CA LEU A 22 -49.77 28.26 -5.67
C LEU A 22 -50.31 28.47 -7.10
N LEU A 23 -51.14 27.49 -7.49
CA LEU A 23 -52.30 27.44 -8.40
C LEU A 23 -52.73 28.64 -9.27
N ARG A 24 -52.94 28.31 -10.58
CA ARG A 24 -54.06 28.64 -11.52
C ARG A 24 -54.38 30.13 -11.77
N HIS A 25 -54.58 30.67 -12.99
CA HIS A 25 -55.19 30.18 -14.24
C HIS A 25 -54.85 31.16 -15.39
N GLN A 26 -54.83 30.63 -16.63
CA GLN A 26 -55.15 31.26 -17.93
C GLN A 26 -54.18 32.25 -18.65
N ARG A 27 -53.59 31.69 -19.73
CA ARG A 27 -53.63 32.08 -21.16
C ARG A 27 -53.20 33.49 -21.64
N GLN A 28 -52.42 33.42 -22.74
CA GLN A 28 -52.12 34.40 -23.81
C GLN A 28 -50.83 35.24 -23.69
N SER A 29 -49.91 34.98 -24.63
CA SER A 29 -48.82 35.86 -25.11
C SER A 29 -49.40 37.10 -25.83
N PRO A 30 -48.63 38.13 -26.28
CA PRO A 30 -47.16 38.24 -26.42
C PRO A 30 -46.52 39.65 -26.14
N ARG A 31 -45.20 39.74 -26.41
CA ARG A 31 -44.46 40.86 -27.06
C ARG A 31 -43.78 42.01 -26.23
N TYR A 32 -42.52 42.24 -26.64
CA TYR A 32 -41.67 43.46 -26.66
C TYR A 32 -40.71 43.86 -25.49
N GLN A 33 -39.46 44.08 -25.93
CA GLN A 33 -38.21 44.62 -25.34
C GLN A 33 -38.23 46.16 -25.15
N PRO A 34 -37.10 46.90 -24.90
CA PRO A 34 -35.83 46.69 -24.14
C PRO A 34 -35.47 47.91 -23.23
N TYR A 35 -34.36 47.88 -22.48
CA TYR A 35 -33.44 49.05 -22.40
C TYR A 35 -31.99 48.62 -22.12
N GLN A 36 -31.09 49.34 -22.78
CA GLN A 36 -29.65 49.13 -22.97
C GLN A 36 -28.79 49.80 -21.88
N ARG A 37 -27.51 49.36 -21.84
CA ARG A 37 -26.25 50.11 -21.52
C ARG A 37 -26.07 50.50 -20.04
N LEU A 38 -24.91 50.34 -19.38
CA LEU A 38 -23.52 50.58 -19.77
C LEU A 38 -22.53 49.82 -18.83
N HIS A 39 -21.27 49.82 -19.24
CA HIS A 39 -20.03 49.58 -18.48
C HIS A 39 -19.41 48.18 -18.49
N GLN A 40 -18.49 48.00 -19.46
CA GLN A 40 -17.25 47.24 -19.28
C GLN A 40 -16.45 47.79 -18.08
N PRO A 41 -15.65 46.95 -17.41
CA PRO A 41 -14.42 47.43 -16.79
C PRO A 41 -13.17 46.79 -17.40
N GLN A 42 -12.24 47.67 -17.72
CA GLN A 42 -10.86 47.41 -18.08
C GLN A 42 -10.04 46.85 -16.91
N LEU A 43 -8.95 46.18 -17.26
CA LEU A 43 -7.88 45.73 -16.38
C LEU A 43 -7.23 46.91 -15.62
N PHE A 44 -7.22 46.84 -14.29
CA PHE A 44 -6.22 47.53 -13.46
C PHE A 44 -5.79 46.66 -12.28
N HIS A 45 -4.48 46.50 -12.14
CA HIS A 45 -3.79 46.02 -10.95
C HIS A 45 -4.04 46.98 -9.78
N ASN A 46 -4.41 46.47 -8.60
CA ASN A 46 -4.03 47.10 -7.33
C ASN A 46 -4.21 46.17 -6.11
N ASN A 47 -3.14 46.05 -5.31
CA ASN A 47 -3.02 45.23 -4.10
C ASN A 47 -3.74 45.79 -2.86
N SER A 48 -4.74 46.67 -3.00
CA SER A 48 -5.44 47.29 -1.86
C SER A 48 -6.80 46.68 -1.53
N VAL A 49 -7.35 45.79 -2.37
CA VAL A 49 -8.69 45.21 -2.17
C VAL A 49 -8.71 44.13 -1.07
N HIS A 50 -7.56 43.56 -0.70
CA HIS A 50 -7.49 42.49 0.28
C HIS A 50 -7.63 42.97 1.73
N GLU A 51 -7.17 44.17 2.06
CA GLU A 51 -7.35 44.76 3.41
C GLU A 51 -8.78 45.23 3.64
N GLU A 52 -9.46 45.74 2.61
CA GLU A 52 -10.85 46.19 2.72
C GLU A 52 -11.82 45.01 2.84
N TYR A 53 -11.54 43.89 2.15
CA TYR A 53 -12.27 42.63 2.34
C TYR A 53 -12.09 42.04 3.75
N PHE A 54 -10.93 42.24 4.39
CA PHE A 54 -10.68 41.82 5.78
C PHE A 54 -11.36 42.74 6.81
N ARG A 55 -11.44 44.05 6.55
CA ARG A 55 -12.20 45.01 7.39
C ARG A 55 -13.72 44.82 7.31
N LEU A 56 -14.24 44.45 6.14
CA LEU A 56 -15.66 44.11 5.96
C LEU A 56 -16.03 42.76 6.59
N ARG A 57 -15.09 41.81 6.70
CA ARG A 57 -15.30 40.52 7.39
C ARG A 57 -15.22 40.62 8.92
N THR A 58 -14.45 41.55 9.46
CA THR A 58 -14.37 41.81 10.91
C THR A 58 -15.57 42.59 11.43
N THR A 59 -16.27 43.34 10.58
CA THR A 59 -17.49 44.07 10.94
C THR A 59 -18.77 43.24 10.82
N ALA A 60 -18.73 42.08 10.16
CA ALA A 60 -19.88 41.17 10.03
C ALA A 60 -20.07 40.18 11.21
N TYR A 61 -19.17 40.16 12.20
CA TYR A 61 -19.33 39.41 13.45
C TYR A 61 -19.99 40.23 14.57
N LYS A 62 -21.03 41.00 14.21
CA LYS A 62 -21.93 41.66 15.17
C LYS A 62 -23.39 41.29 14.86
N GLU A 63 -23.66 40.01 14.66
CA GLU A 63 -24.98 39.48 15.01
C GLU A 63 -24.95 39.14 16.49
N GLN A 64 -25.70 39.93 17.27
CA GLN A 64 -25.95 39.62 18.67
C GLN A 64 -26.58 38.22 18.77
N PRO A 65 -26.13 37.35 19.68
CA PRO A 65 -26.79 36.07 19.88
C PRO A 65 -28.21 36.34 20.39
N SER A 66 -29.20 35.84 19.65
CA SER A 66 -30.59 35.85 20.11
C SER A 66 -30.71 35.12 21.47
N PRO A 67 -31.53 35.62 22.41
CA PRO A 67 -31.54 35.14 23.80
C PRO A 67 -32.30 33.82 24.01
N VAL A 68 -32.12 32.81 23.14
CA VAL A 68 -32.88 31.54 23.18
C VAL A 68 -32.02 30.26 23.29
N ASP A 69 -30.69 30.33 23.33
CA ASP A 69 -29.84 29.12 23.45
C ASP A 69 -29.09 28.98 24.79
N GLN A 70 -29.63 29.55 25.87
CA GLN A 70 -29.19 29.24 27.23
C GLN A 70 -29.66 27.82 27.61
N GLY A 71 -28.87 26.80 27.27
CA GLY A 71 -29.03 25.45 27.81
C GLY A 71 -28.87 24.27 26.85
N LYS A 72 -28.56 24.49 25.56
CA LYS A 72 -28.34 23.39 24.61
C LYS A 72 -26.86 23.25 24.26
N THR A 73 -26.23 22.19 24.76
CA THR A 73 -24.92 21.73 24.27
C THR A 73 -25.09 21.19 22.84
N HIS A 74 -25.09 22.08 21.85
CA HIS A 74 -25.20 21.71 20.44
C HIS A 74 -23.84 21.80 19.77
N ILE A 75 -23.49 20.79 18.97
CA ILE A 75 -22.21 20.69 18.27
C ILE A 75 -21.94 21.88 17.32
N SER A 76 -22.97 22.55 16.82
CA SER A 76 -22.82 23.79 16.02
C SER A 76 -22.28 24.99 16.80
N CYS A 77 -22.21 24.92 18.13
CA CYS A 77 -21.61 25.95 18.98
C CYS A 77 -20.08 25.80 19.09
N LEU A 78 -19.50 24.73 18.54
CA LEU A 78 -18.06 24.51 18.52
C LEU A 78 -17.39 25.39 17.45
N TYR A 79 -16.15 25.79 17.72
CA TYR A 79 -15.31 26.47 16.74
C TYR A 79 -15.07 25.57 15.50
N PRO A 80 -15.00 26.15 14.28
CA PRO A 80 -14.78 25.40 13.04
C PRO A 80 -13.55 24.47 13.08
N GLU A 81 -12.49 24.86 13.77
CA GLU A 81 -11.27 24.08 13.94
C GLU A 81 -11.52 22.80 14.72
N ILE A 82 -12.34 22.87 15.79
CA ILE A 82 -12.74 21.71 16.59
C ILE A 82 -13.63 20.79 15.75
N LEU A 83 -14.56 21.36 14.98
CA LEU A 83 -15.38 20.58 14.04
C LEU A 83 -14.52 19.86 13.00
N SER A 84 -13.50 20.51 12.44
CA SER A 84 -12.57 19.87 11.52
C SER A 84 -11.77 18.74 12.17
N ILE A 85 -11.35 18.89 13.44
CA ILE A 85 -10.71 17.79 14.19
C ILE A 85 -11.68 16.63 14.34
N ILE A 86 -12.92 16.86 14.78
CA ILE A 86 -13.95 15.83 14.92
C ILE A 86 -14.18 15.13 13.57
N PHE A 87 -14.40 15.90 12.50
CA PHE A 87 -14.64 15.36 11.17
C PHE A 87 -13.45 14.60 10.60
N SER A 88 -12.22 14.87 11.06
CA SER A 88 -11.02 14.14 10.63
C SER A 88 -11.08 12.64 11.01
N TYR A 89 -11.76 12.30 12.12
CA TYR A 89 -11.95 10.91 12.57
C TYR A 89 -13.06 10.15 11.83
N LEU A 90 -13.92 10.86 11.08
CA LEU A 90 -15.00 10.22 10.32
C LEU A 90 -14.46 9.44 9.12
N ASP A 91 -15.20 8.43 8.68
CA ASP A 91 -14.92 7.75 7.41
C ASP A 91 -15.21 8.67 6.19
N VAL A 92 -14.77 8.26 5.00
CA VAL A 92 -14.93 9.07 3.77
C VAL A 92 -16.40 9.36 3.44
N ARG A 93 -17.30 8.42 3.70
CA ARG A 93 -18.73 8.55 3.40
C ARG A 93 -19.36 9.56 4.35
N ASP A 94 -19.06 9.46 5.63
CA ASP A 94 -19.60 10.30 6.68
C ASP A 94 -19.01 11.72 6.62
N LYS A 95 -17.75 11.90 6.20
CA LYS A 95 -17.21 13.22 5.79
C LYS A 95 -18.07 13.88 4.71
N GLY A 96 -18.58 13.08 3.76
CA GLY A 96 -19.49 13.56 2.72
C GLY A 96 -20.88 13.92 3.25
N ARG A 97 -21.36 13.21 4.27
CA ARG A 97 -22.67 13.47 4.93
C ARG A 97 -22.62 14.73 5.78
N VAL A 98 -21.58 14.93 6.59
CA VAL A 98 -21.46 16.14 7.42
C VAL A 98 -21.40 17.41 6.56
N ALA A 99 -20.82 17.33 5.36
CA ALA A 99 -20.79 18.43 4.42
C ALA A 99 -22.17 18.81 3.83
N GLN A 100 -23.20 17.99 4.04
CA GLN A 100 -24.58 18.22 3.57
C GLN A 100 -25.49 18.73 4.69
N VAL A 101 -25.02 18.81 5.94
CA VAL A 101 -25.84 19.19 7.09
C VAL A 101 -26.17 20.69 7.08
N CYS A 102 -25.14 21.55 7.03
CA CYS A 102 -25.30 22.99 6.96
C CYS A 102 -24.04 23.65 6.37
N THR A 103 -24.07 24.96 6.12
CA THR A 103 -22.95 25.71 5.54
C THR A 103 -21.70 25.69 6.43
N ALA A 104 -21.86 25.88 7.74
CA ALA A 104 -20.76 25.84 8.70
C ALA A 104 -20.06 24.48 8.73
N TRP A 105 -20.85 23.39 8.75
CA TRP A 105 -20.31 22.03 8.72
C TRP A 105 -19.63 21.72 7.40
N ARG A 106 -20.21 22.17 6.28
CA ARG A 106 -19.58 22.08 4.96
C ARG A 106 -18.23 22.77 4.94
N ASP A 107 -18.14 23.98 5.45
CA ASP A 107 -16.89 24.74 5.43
C ASP A 107 -15.82 24.08 6.32
N ALA A 108 -16.20 23.60 7.51
CA ALA A 108 -15.31 22.82 8.38
C ALA A 108 -14.91 21.48 7.74
N ALA A 109 -15.82 20.77 7.08
CA ALA A 109 -15.57 19.49 6.42
C ALA A 109 -14.68 19.64 5.18
N TYR A 110 -14.65 20.80 4.54
CA TYR A 110 -13.80 21.06 3.37
C TYR A 110 -12.37 21.51 3.74
N GLN A 111 -12.05 21.65 5.03
CA GLN A 111 -10.68 21.91 5.48
C GLN A 111 -9.75 20.74 5.11
N LYS A 112 -8.56 21.06 4.60
CA LYS A 112 -7.61 20.04 4.12
C LYS A 112 -7.18 19.05 5.21
N SER A 113 -7.15 19.48 6.47
CA SER A 113 -6.85 18.62 7.63
C SER A 113 -7.83 17.45 7.75
N VAL A 114 -9.11 17.64 7.40
CA VAL A 114 -10.15 16.60 7.45
C VAL A 114 -9.88 15.45 6.48
N TRP A 115 -9.18 15.75 5.38
CA TRP A 115 -8.91 14.82 4.28
C TRP A 115 -7.44 14.35 4.22
N ARG A 116 -6.62 14.72 5.21
CA ARG A 116 -5.20 14.33 5.24
C ARG A 116 -5.09 12.80 5.22
N GLY A 117 -4.29 12.28 4.28
CA GLY A 117 -4.06 10.84 4.12
C GLY A 117 -5.19 10.06 3.44
N VAL A 118 -6.32 10.70 3.11
CA VAL A 118 -7.43 10.05 2.41
C VAL A 118 -7.04 9.69 0.98
N VAL A 119 -7.31 8.45 0.59
CA VAL A 119 -7.18 7.97 -0.80
C VAL A 119 -8.53 8.11 -1.51
N ALA A 120 -8.59 8.91 -2.56
CA ALA A 120 -9.78 9.03 -3.38
C ALA A 120 -9.89 7.84 -4.35
N LYS A 121 -10.91 7.00 -4.16
CA LYS A 121 -11.21 5.86 -5.05
C LYS A 121 -12.18 6.29 -6.15
N LEU A 122 -11.74 6.24 -7.40
CA LEU A 122 -12.43 6.88 -8.53
C LEU A 122 -12.84 5.87 -9.62
N HIS A 123 -14.11 5.95 -10.03
CA HIS A 123 -14.61 5.32 -11.26
C HIS A 123 -14.70 6.35 -12.39
N LEU A 124 -13.70 6.36 -13.27
CA LEU A 124 -13.58 7.33 -14.37
C LEU A 124 -14.22 6.78 -15.66
N ARG A 125 -15.52 6.42 -15.57
CA ARG A 125 -16.31 5.90 -16.70
C ARG A 125 -17.00 7.01 -17.50
N ARG A 126 -17.31 8.12 -16.85
CA ARG A 126 -17.98 9.31 -17.41
C ARG A 126 -17.20 10.56 -17.02
N ALA A 127 -17.30 11.61 -17.84
CA ALA A 127 -16.68 12.89 -17.53
C ALA A 127 -17.41 13.56 -16.36
N ASN A 128 -16.65 14.08 -15.39
CA ASN A 128 -17.17 14.91 -14.31
C ASN A 128 -16.26 16.15 -14.17
N PRO A 129 -16.67 17.31 -14.72
CA PRO A 129 -15.84 18.51 -14.73
C PRO A 129 -15.47 19.03 -13.33
N SER A 130 -16.34 18.81 -12.34
CA SER A 130 -16.15 19.32 -10.98
C SER A 130 -15.30 18.43 -10.07
N LEU A 131 -15.07 17.17 -10.48
CA LEU A 131 -14.46 16.15 -9.63
C LEU A 131 -13.06 16.56 -9.17
N PHE A 132 -12.18 16.85 -10.12
CA PHE A 132 -10.78 17.16 -9.82
C PHE A 132 -10.65 18.46 -9.02
N THR A 133 -11.40 19.50 -9.39
CA THR A 133 -11.46 20.76 -8.62
C THR A 133 -11.89 20.51 -7.18
N SER A 134 -12.89 19.65 -6.95
CA SER A 134 -13.32 19.31 -5.59
C SER A 134 -12.26 18.52 -4.82
N LEU A 135 -11.54 17.60 -5.47
CA LEU A 135 -10.45 16.83 -4.84
C LEU A 135 -9.29 17.76 -4.45
N VAL A 136 -8.91 18.67 -5.34
CA VAL A 136 -7.86 19.67 -5.09
C VAL A 136 -8.26 20.61 -3.95
N LYS A 137 -9.51 21.09 -3.92
CA LYS A 137 -10.01 21.96 -2.84
C LYS A 137 -9.90 21.28 -1.48
N ARG A 138 -10.19 19.97 -1.42
CA ARG A 138 -10.07 19.13 -0.22
C ARG A 138 -8.61 18.76 0.11
N GLY A 139 -7.64 19.08 -0.75
CA GLY A 139 -6.24 18.76 -0.54
C GLY A 139 -5.90 17.28 -0.72
N ILE A 140 -6.67 16.55 -1.52
CA ILE A 140 -6.41 15.13 -1.83
C ILE A 140 -5.14 15.01 -2.66
N LYS A 141 -4.26 14.11 -2.24
CA LYS A 141 -2.97 13.82 -2.91
C LYS A 141 -2.78 12.35 -3.29
N LYS A 142 -3.69 11.46 -2.85
CA LYS A 142 -3.62 10.02 -3.14
C LYS A 142 -4.87 9.60 -3.89
N VAL A 143 -4.71 8.92 -5.01
CA VAL A 143 -5.81 8.48 -5.88
C VAL A 143 -5.66 7.02 -6.24
N GLN A 144 -6.76 6.28 -6.14
CA GLN A 144 -6.91 4.95 -6.70
C GLN A 144 -7.94 4.99 -7.84
N VAL A 145 -7.52 4.65 -9.04
CA VAL A 145 -8.41 4.51 -10.20
C VAL A 145 -8.92 3.06 -10.24
N LEU A 146 -10.22 2.88 -10.06
CA LEU A 146 -10.88 1.57 -10.05
C LEU A 146 -11.37 1.15 -11.44
N SER A 147 -11.63 2.12 -12.32
CA SER A 147 -11.97 1.86 -13.71
C SER A 147 -11.70 3.09 -14.55
N LEU A 148 -11.01 2.91 -15.68
CA LEU A 148 -10.65 3.98 -16.59
C LEU A 148 -11.23 3.72 -17.98
N ARG A 149 -12.05 4.66 -18.48
CA ARG A 149 -12.54 4.63 -19.87
C ARG A 149 -11.78 5.58 -20.80
N ARG A 150 -11.30 6.71 -20.27
CA ARG A 150 -10.58 7.75 -21.04
C ARG A 150 -9.08 7.68 -20.79
N SER A 151 -8.48 8.74 -20.25
CA SER A 151 -7.04 8.87 -20.09
C SER A 151 -6.65 9.11 -18.64
N LEU A 152 -5.50 8.57 -18.24
CA LEU A 152 -4.87 8.93 -16.96
C LEU A 152 -4.43 10.39 -16.91
N ARG A 153 -4.28 11.04 -18.07
CA ARG A 153 -3.94 12.46 -18.18
C ARG A 153 -4.86 13.34 -17.35
N ASP A 154 -6.17 13.05 -17.35
CA ASP A 154 -7.16 13.83 -16.61
C ASP A 154 -6.88 13.81 -15.09
N VAL A 155 -6.37 12.69 -14.57
CA VAL A 155 -6.01 12.53 -13.15
C VAL A 155 -4.72 13.27 -12.84
N ILE A 156 -3.69 13.05 -13.64
CA ILE A 156 -2.35 13.63 -13.44
C ILE A 156 -2.39 15.15 -13.56
N GLN A 157 -3.09 15.69 -14.58
CA GLN A 157 -3.21 17.13 -14.78
C GLN A 157 -4.29 17.77 -13.90
N GLY A 158 -5.36 17.03 -13.58
CA GLY A 158 -6.44 17.52 -12.74
C GLY A 158 -6.04 17.65 -11.25
N ILE A 159 -5.00 16.95 -10.81
CA ILE A 159 -4.55 16.94 -9.41
C ILE A 159 -3.04 17.27 -9.38
N PRO A 160 -2.66 18.56 -9.36
CA PRO A 160 -1.26 18.97 -9.51
C PRO A 160 -0.35 18.59 -8.33
N ASN A 161 -0.92 18.28 -7.15
CA ASN A 161 -0.17 17.86 -5.96
C ASN A 161 -0.30 16.35 -5.72
N LEU A 162 -0.47 15.56 -6.77
CA LEU A 162 -0.63 14.11 -6.67
C LEU A 162 0.70 13.48 -6.20
N GLU A 163 0.65 12.78 -5.07
CA GLU A 163 1.77 12.07 -4.46
C GLU A 163 1.69 10.56 -4.73
N SER A 164 0.48 10.00 -4.81
CA SER A 164 0.26 8.57 -5.00
C SER A 164 -0.82 8.30 -6.05
N LEU A 165 -0.47 7.52 -7.07
CA LEU A 165 -1.39 7.05 -8.11
C LEU A 165 -1.41 5.52 -8.13
N ASN A 166 -2.54 4.94 -7.74
CA ASN A 166 -2.80 3.53 -7.89
C ASN A 166 -3.78 3.29 -9.04
N SER A 167 -3.34 2.59 -10.07
CA SER A 167 -4.17 2.14 -11.19
C SER A 167 -4.13 0.62 -11.36
N SER A 168 -3.88 -0.11 -10.27
CA SER A 168 -3.76 -1.56 -10.30
C SER A 168 -5.01 -2.22 -10.87
N GLY A 169 -4.86 -3.20 -11.75
CA GLY A 169 -5.98 -3.92 -12.38
C GLY A 169 -6.72 -3.11 -13.45
N CYS A 170 -6.25 -1.92 -13.82
CA CYS A 170 -6.80 -1.17 -14.95
C CYS A 170 -6.25 -1.72 -16.27
N TYR A 171 -6.78 -2.85 -16.73
CA TYR A 171 -6.33 -3.57 -17.93
C TYR A 171 -6.35 -2.76 -19.24
N ASN A 172 -7.10 -1.65 -19.29
CA ASN A 172 -7.18 -0.77 -20.46
C ASN A 172 -6.01 0.21 -20.58
N ILE A 173 -5.11 0.27 -19.59
CA ILE A 173 -3.93 1.14 -19.65
C ILE A 173 -2.90 0.53 -20.59
N THR A 174 -2.59 1.26 -21.65
CA THR A 174 -1.58 0.92 -22.66
C THR A 174 -0.40 1.89 -22.62
N ASP A 175 0.69 1.56 -23.30
CA ASP A 175 1.83 2.47 -23.47
C ASP A 175 1.45 3.82 -24.09
N ALA A 176 0.54 3.83 -25.06
CA ALA A 176 0.01 5.07 -25.63
C ALA A 176 -0.73 5.90 -24.57
N GLY A 177 -1.55 5.24 -23.73
CA GLY A 177 -2.23 5.89 -22.61
C GLY A 177 -1.28 6.53 -21.60
N ILE A 178 -0.20 5.83 -21.24
CA ILE A 178 0.87 6.35 -20.37
C ILE A 178 1.63 7.50 -21.04
N SER A 179 1.99 7.34 -22.32
CA SER A 179 2.65 8.37 -23.13
C SER A 179 1.87 9.68 -23.18
N HIS A 180 0.55 9.61 -23.33
CA HIS A 180 -0.32 10.79 -23.31
C HIS A 180 -0.59 11.34 -21.91
N ALA A 181 -0.42 10.53 -20.87
CA ALA A 181 -0.63 10.95 -19.49
C ALA A 181 0.60 11.71 -18.93
N PHE A 182 1.80 11.23 -19.23
CA PHE A 182 3.07 11.82 -18.79
C PHE A 182 3.72 12.62 -19.93
N VAL A 183 3.25 13.87 -20.08
CA VAL A 183 3.73 14.82 -21.10
C VAL A 183 4.54 15.97 -20.53
N ALA A 184 4.61 16.08 -19.20
CA ALA A 184 5.35 17.10 -18.46
C ALA A 184 5.85 16.50 -17.15
N GLU A 185 6.83 17.15 -16.52
CA GLU A 185 7.43 16.67 -15.28
C GLU A 185 6.39 16.62 -14.14
N VAL A 186 6.34 15.49 -13.44
CA VAL A 186 5.47 15.26 -12.27
C VAL A 186 6.36 15.00 -11.06
N SER A 187 6.89 16.08 -10.48
CA SER A 187 7.87 16.01 -9.40
C SER A 187 7.25 15.66 -8.03
N THR A 188 5.93 15.75 -7.88
CA THR A 188 5.24 15.43 -6.63
C THR A 188 4.96 13.94 -6.46
N LEU A 189 4.93 13.17 -7.55
CA LEU A 189 4.52 11.77 -7.53
C LEU A 189 5.66 10.90 -6.97
N THR A 190 5.41 10.26 -5.83
CA THR A 190 6.36 9.39 -5.12
C THR A 190 5.93 7.93 -5.16
N GLU A 191 4.65 7.64 -5.33
CA GLU A 191 4.12 6.26 -5.37
C GLU A 191 3.32 6.04 -6.67
N LEU A 192 3.71 5.03 -7.44
CA LEU A 192 2.99 4.61 -8.65
C LEU A 192 2.75 3.11 -8.63
N ASN A 193 1.49 2.71 -8.72
CA ASN A 193 1.09 1.31 -8.82
C ASN A 193 0.36 1.05 -10.14
N LEU A 194 1.00 0.22 -10.97
CA LEU A 194 0.50 -0.26 -12.25
C LEU A 194 0.36 -1.79 -12.26
N SER A 195 0.35 -2.43 -11.09
CA SER A 195 0.21 -3.88 -10.99
C SER A 195 -1.01 -4.39 -11.76
N LEU A 196 -0.86 -5.51 -12.46
CA LEU A 196 -1.87 -6.14 -13.33
C LEU A 196 -2.30 -5.30 -14.54
N CYS A 197 -1.63 -4.18 -14.87
CA CYS A 197 -1.81 -3.47 -16.13
C CYS A 197 -1.09 -4.21 -17.27
N LYS A 198 -1.69 -5.30 -17.75
CA LYS A 198 -1.06 -6.26 -18.68
C LYS A 198 -0.57 -5.67 -20.01
N GLN A 199 -1.06 -4.51 -20.44
CA GLN A 199 -0.63 -3.87 -21.70
C GLN A 199 0.50 -2.84 -21.52
N VAL A 200 1.04 -2.71 -20.31
CA VAL A 200 2.20 -1.86 -20.01
C VAL A 200 3.48 -2.63 -20.35
N THR A 201 4.35 -2.00 -21.15
CA THR A 201 5.65 -2.54 -21.54
C THR A 201 6.79 -1.62 -21.08
N ASP A 202 8.03 -1.97 -21.44
CA ASP A 202 9.22 -1.16 -21.18
C ASP A 202 9.09 0.27 -21.75
N SER A 203 8.30 0.47 -22.81
CA SER A 203 8.02 1.79 -23.39
C SER A 203 7.33 2.73 -22.39
N SER A 204 6.38 2.21 -21.61
CA SER A 204 5.77 2.96 -20.50
C SER A 204 6.78 3.32 -19.44
N LEU A 205 7.66 2.39 -19.04
CA LEU A 205 8.67 2.65 -18.03
C LEU A 205 9.65 3.73 -18.48
N GLY A 206 10.10 3.70 -19.73
CA GLY A 206 10.95 4.76 -20.28
C GLY A 206 10.29 6.13 -20.24
N ARG A 207 8.99 6.19 -20.58
CA ARG A 207 8.21 7.42 -20.48
C ARG A 207 8.09 7.92 -19.04
N ILE A 208 7.74 7.05 -18.11
CA ILE A 208 7.58 7.41 -16.69
C ILE A 208 8.94 7.85 -16.12
N ALA A 209 10.01 7.11 -16.40
CA ALA A 209 11.38 7.45 -16.03
C ALA A 209 11.81 8.83 -16.53
N GLN A 210 11.32 9.26 -17.69
CA GLN A 210 11.62 10.59 -18.23
C GLN A 210 10.99 11.72 -17.41
N TYR A 211 9.76 11.57 -16.93
CA TYR A 211 8.96 12.66 -16.35
C TYR A 211 8.73 12.56 -14.82
N VAL A 212 9.01 11.41 -14.19
CA VAL A 212 8.76 11.18 -12.76
C VAL A 212 10.09 10.88 -12.06
N LYS A 213 10.75 11.92 -11.54
CA LYS A 213 12.10 11.81 -10.98
C LYS A 213 12.16 11.51 -9.48
N ASN A 214 11.07 11.76 -8.75
CA ASN A 214 11.01 11.59 -7.29
C ASN A 214 10.27 10.31 -6.88
N LEU A 215 10.17 9.33 -7.76
CA LEU A 215 9.48 8.08 -7.47
C LEU A 215 10.25 7.28 -6.41
N GLU A 216 9.57 6.96 -5.30
CA GLU A 216 10.09 6.16 -4.20
C GLU A 216 9.52 4.73 -4.20
N VAL A 217 8.28 4.55 -4.69
CA VAL A 217 7.58 3.27 -4.73
C VAL A 217 7.04 3.01 -6.13
N LEU A 218 7.46 1.89 -6.72
CA LEU A 218 6.99 1.41 -8.02
C LEU A 218 6.48 -0.02 -7.91
N GLU A 219 5.18 -0.20 -8.14
CA GLU A 219 4.52 -1.51 -8.11
C GLU A 219 4.12 -1.93 -9.54
N LEU A 220 4.71 -3.04 -10.01
CA LEU A 220 4.54 -3.59 -11.36
C LEU A 220 4.12 -5.07 -11.32
N GLY A 221 3.59 -5.54 -10.19
CA GLY A 221 3.24 -6.94 -10.01
C GLY A 221 2.24 -7.43 -11.08
N GLY A 222 2.60 -8.46 -11.83
CA GLY A 222 1.80 -9.04 -12.91
C GLY A 222 1.84 -8.27 -14.22
N CYS A 223 2.76 -7.30 -14.39
CA CYS A 223 3.04 -6.69 -15.68
C CYS A 223 3.97 -7.59 -16.51
N THR A 224 3.39 -8.61 -17.13
CA THR A 224 4.12 -9.72 -17.78
C THR A 224 4.96 -9.34 -19.00
N HIS A 225 4.82 -8.13 -19.54
CA HIS A 225 5.58 -7.61 -20.68
C HIS A 225 6.73 -6.67 -20.29
N ILE A 226 7.00 -6.50 -18.99
CA ILE A 226 8.22 -5.82 -18.53
C ILE A 226 9.40 -6.79 -18.65
N THR A 227 10.47 -6.33 -19.32
CA THR A 227 11.68 -7.13 -19.56
C THR A 227 12.91 -6.51 -18.88
N ASN A 228 14.09 -7.09 -19.13
CA ASN A 228 15.37 -6.55 -18.66
C ASN A 228 15.61 -5.11 -19.14
N THR A 229 15.10 -4.73 -20.32
CA THR A 229 15.19 -3.34 -20.82
C THR A 229 14.38 -2.39 -19.94
N GLY A 230 13.21 -2.80 -19.45
CA GLY A 230 12.44 -2.04 -18.47
C GLY A 230 13.21 -1.80 -17.18
N LEU A 231 13.91 -2.82 -16.68
CA LEU A 231 14.73 -2.71 -15.47
C LEU A 231 15.97 -1.80 -15.67
N LEU A 232 16.56 -1.80 -16.87
CA LEU A 232 17.59 -0.82 -17.23
C LEU A 232 17.06 0.62 -17.16
N LEU A 233 15.86 0.86 -17.67
CA LEU A 233 15.22 2.18 -17.62
C LEU A 233 14.85 2.58 -16.18
N VAL A 234 14.44 1.60 -15.35
CA VAL A 234 14.20 1.81 -13.91
C VAL A 234 15.48 2.23 -13.20
N GLY A 235 16.58 1.50 -13.43
CA GLY A 235 17.89 1.80 -12.85
C GLY A 235 18.41 3.17 -13.26
N TRP A 236 18.19 3.58 -14.50
CA TRP A 236 18.60 4.90 -15.00
C TRP A 236 17.70 6.05 -14.52
N GLY A 237 16.39 5.83 -14.46
CA GLY A 237 15.41 6.91 -14.30
C GLY A 237 15.03 7.24 -12.86
N PHE A 238 14.99 6.24 -11.98
CA PHE A 238 14.39 6.36 -10.64
C PHE A 238 15.45 6.29 -9.53
N THR A 239 16.25 7.35 -9.40
CA THR A 239 17.38 7.40 -8.45
C THR A 239 16.97 7.48 -6.97
N LYS A 240 15.69 7.79 -6.68
CA LYS A 240 15.13 7.82 -5.31
C LYS A 240 14.28 6.60 -4.98
N LEU A 241 14.26 5.59 -5.84
CA LEU A 241 13.40 4.42 -5.65
C LEU A 241 13.87 3.62 -4.43
N LYS A 242 12.96 3.40 -3.50
CA LYS A 242 13.18 2.60 -2.28
C LYS A 242 12.46 1.26 -2.34
N ARG A 243 11.33 1.17 -3.07
CA ARG A 243 10.54 -0.05 -3.19
C ARG A 243 10.21 -0.34 -4.64
N LEU A 244 10.53 -1.56 -5.06
CA LEU A 244 10.21 -2.09 -6.37
C LEU A 244 9.56 -3.46 -6.23
N ASN A 245 8.36 -3.61 -6.79
CA ASN A 245 7.67 -4.89 -6.86
C ASN A 245 7.53 -5.34 -8.31
N LEU A 246 8.16 -6.47 -8.62
CA LEU A 246 8.17 -7.13 -9.93
C LEU A 246 7.53 -8.52 -9.86
N ARG A 247 6.65 -8.77 -8.89
CA ARG A 247 5.97 -10.06 -8.75
C ARG A 247 5.42 -10.55 -10.10
N SER A 248 5.68 -11.79 -10.48
CA SER A 248 5.17 -12.41 -11.71
C SER A 248 5.55 -11.64 -12.99
N CYS A 249 6.64 -10.86 -12.99
CA CYS A 249 7.23 -10.29 -14.20
C CYS A 249 8.11 -11.33 -14.90
N TRP A 250 7.49 -12.33 -15.53
CA TRP A 250 8.15 -13.55 -16.02
C TRP A 250 9.24 -13.36 -17.09
N GLN A 251 9.36 -12.18 -17.70
CA GLN A 251 10.42 -11.87 -18.67
C GLN A 251 11.69 -11.28 -18.02
N VAL A 252 11.64 -10.96 -16.72
CA VAL A 252 12.80 -10.49 -15.96
C VAL A 252 13.71 -11.66 -15.65
N SER A 253 15.00 -11.53 -15.96
CA SER A 253 16.05 -12.49 -15.65
C SER A 253 17.22 -11.85 -14.88
N ASP A 254 18.27 -12.62 -14.61
CA ASP A 254 19.48 -12.18 -13.90
C ASP A 254 20.07 -10.88 -14.46
N GLN A 255 20.04 -10.71 -15.79
CA GLN A 255 20.53 -9.49 -16.44
C GLN A 255 19.73 -8.25 -16.03
N GLY A 256 18.41 -8.37 -15.85
CA GLY A 256 17.58 -7.28 -15.35
C GLY A 256 18.00 -6.87 -13.93
N ILE A 257 18.30 -7.84 -13.07
CA ILE A 257 18.80 -7.58 -11.71
C ILE A 257 20.18 -6.91 -11.74
N ASN A 258 21.05 -7.32 -12.65
CA ASN A 258 22.34 -6.65 -12.89
C ASN A 258 22.15 -5.17 -13.27
N HIS A 259 21.20 -4.86 -14.16
CA HIS A 259 20.90 -3.47 -14.52
C HIS A 259 20.38 -2.66 -13.33
N LEU A 260 19.53 -3.24 -12.48
CA LEU A 260 19.09 -2.58 -11.24
C LEU A 260 20.26 -2.32 -10.29
N ALA A 261 21.13 -3.30 -10.08
CA ALA A 261 22.29 -3.19 -9.20
C ALA A 261 23.26 -2.08 -9.64
N GLN A 262 23.39 -1.85 -10.95
CA GLN A 262 24.26 -0.80 -11.50
C GLN A 262 23.66 0.60 -11.39
N GLY A 263 22.33 0.73 -11.46
CA GLY A 263 21.65 2.03 -11.53
C GLY A 263 21.03 2.51 -10.20
N ASN A 264 20.60 1.58 -9.35
CA ASN A 264 19.72 1.90 -8.22
C ASN A 264 20.26 1.45 -6.86
N LEU A 265 21.11 2.30 -6.29
CA LEU A 265 21.80 2.00 -5.03
C LEU A 265 20.96 2.27 -3.77
N ALA A 266 19.84 2.98 -3.90
CA ALA A 266 18.98 3.36 -2.77
C ALA A 266 17.83 2.38 -2.53
N LEU A 267 17.71 1.31 -3.34
CA LEU A 267 16.62 0.37 -3.25
C LEU A 267 16.68 -0.41 -1.92
N GLU A 268 15.61 -0.32 -1.13
CA GLU A 268 15.50 -0.95 0.20
C GLU A 268 14.64 -2.21 0.17
N HIS A 269 13.62 -2.25 -0.68
CA HIS A 269 12.67 -3.35 -0.79
C HIS A 269 12.53 -3.81 -2.24
N LEU A 270 12.83 -5.09 -2.49
CA LEU A 270 12.71 -5.71 -3.80
C LEU A 270 11.87 -6.97 -3.71
N SER A 271 10.73 -7.00 -4.41
CA SER A 271 9.95 -8.22 -4.60
C SER A 271 10.13 -8.76 -6.01
N LEU A 272 10.63 -9.99 -6.08
CA LEU A 272 10.85 -10.80 -7.28
C LEU A 272 10.01 -12.07 -7.23
N GLN A 273 8.94 -12.09 -6.43
CA GLN A 273 8.10 -13.26 -6.25
C GLN A 273 7.62 -13.81 -7.61
N ASP A 274 7.70 -15.12 -7.81
CA ASP A 274 7.25 -15.79 -9.03
C ASP A 274 7.96 -15.28 -10.32
N CYS A 275 9.21 -14.80 -10.21
CA CYS A 275 10.06 -14.48 -11.36
C CYS A 275 10.86 -15.71 -11.81
N GLN A 276 10.27 -16.52 -12.68
CA GLN A 276 10.76 -17.87 -13.02
C GLN A 276 12.05 -17.94 -13.85
N ARG A 277 12.57 -16.81 -14.34
CA ARG A 277 13.82 -16.75 -15.12
C ARG A 277 15.03 -16.29 -14.31
N LEU A 278 14.89 -16.26 -12.99
CA LEU A 278 15.99 -15.95 -12.08
C LEU A 278 16.77 -17.21 -11.72
N SER A 279 18.08 -17.07 -11.64
CA SER A 279 19.02 -18.07 -11.15
C SER A 279 19.88 -17.49 -10.02
N ASP A 280 20.80 -18.29 -9.49
CA ASP A 280 21.75 -17.85 -8.45
C ASP A 280 22.60 -16.65 -8.89
N GLU A 281 22.84 -16.45 -10.19
CA GLU A 281 23.55 -15.26 -10.69
C GLU A 281 22.77 -13.96 -10.42
N ALA A 282 21.42 -13.99 -10.37
CA ALA A 282 20.65 -12.83 -9.94
C ALA A 282 21.01 -12.40 -8.50
N LEU A 283 21.22 -13.36 -7.60
CA LEU A 283 21.53 -13.07 -6.20
C LEU A 283 22.94 -12.52 -6.03
N LYS A 284 23.87 -12.98 -6.87
CA LYS A 284 25.20 -12.37 -6.98
C LYS A 284 25.11 -10.92 -7.42
N PHE A 285 24.33 -10.60 -8.46
CA PHE A 285 24.12 -9.21 -8.89
C PHE A 285 23.39 -8.37 -7.83
N ALA A 286 22.42 -8.96 -7.11
CA ALA A 286 21.68 -8.29 -6.05
C ALA A 286 22.59 -7.78 -4.91
N THR A 287 23.80 -8.33 -4.73
CA THR A 287 24.78 -7.80 -3.77
C THR A 287 25.21 -6.36 -4.07
N GLY A 288 25.07 -5.89 -5.32
CA GLY A 288 25.30 -4.49 -5.69
C GLY A 288 24.22 -3.53 -5.18
N LEU A 289 23.06 -4.03 -4.76
CA LEU A 289 22.00 -3.25 -4.12
C LEU A 289 22.33 -3.04 -2.64
N THR A 290 23.29 -2.15 -2.37
CA THR A 290 23.91 -2.00 -1.05
C THR A 290 22.95 -1.53 0.05
N SER A 291 21.84 -0.87 -0.30
CA SER A 291 20.82 -0.42 0.64
C SER A 291 19.68 -1.43 0.88
N LEU A 292 19.75 -2.61 0.25
CA LEU A 292 18.64 -3.57 0.26
C LEU A 292 18.43 -4.17 1.65
N LYS A 293 17.24 -3.96 2.21
CA LYS A 293 16.81 -4.47 3.53
C LYS A 293 15.87 -5.65 3.41
N SER A 294 15.06 -5.71 2.35
CA SER A 294 14.02 -6.71 2.19
C SER A 294 14.03 -7.28 0.77
N LEU A 295 14.16 -8.60 0.69
CA LEU A 295 14.17 -9.34 -0.56
C LEU A 295 13.14 -10.48 -0.51
N ASN A 296 12.18 -10.44 -1.43
CA ASN A 296 11.19 -11.50 -1.58
C ASN A 296 11.43 -12.27 -2.88
N LEU A 297 11.81 -13.53 -2.75
CA LEU A 297 12.09 -14.51 -3.82
C LEU A 297 11.10 -15.67 -3.81
N SER A 298 9.97 -15.54 -3.09
CA SER A 298 9.02 -16.64 -3.00
C SER A 298 8.59 -17.15 -4.37
N PHE A 299 8.42 -18.47 -4.49
CA PHE A 299 8.09 -19.16 -5.73
C PHE A 299 9.14 -19.03 -6.86
N CYS A 300 10.38 -18.61 -6.58
CA CYS A 300 11.44 -18.59 -7.58
C CYS A 300 12.17 -19.93 -7.63
N ILE A 301 11.75 -20.82 -8.53
CA ILE A 301 12.25 -22.20 -8.61
C ILE A 301 13.71 -22.31 -9.05
N GLY A 302 14.23 -21.31 -9.77
CA GLY A 302 15.60 -21.30 -10.28
C GLY A 302 16.68 -20.91 -9.26
N ILE A 303 16.27 -20.50 -8.06
CA ILE A 303 17.17 -20.16 -6.95
C ILE A 303 17.50 -21.42 -6.15
N THR A 304 18.78 -21.64 -5.87
CA THR A 304 19.30 -22.78 -5.13
C THR A 304 20.11 -22.36 -3.91
N ASP A 305 20.55 -23.35 -3.11
CA ASP A 305 21.43 -23.14 -1.96
C ASP A 305 22.70 -22.33 -2.32
N SER A 306 23.23 -22.50 -3.54
CA SER A 306 24.43 -21.78 -3.98
C SER A 306 24.22 -20.27 -4.05
N GLY A 307 23.03 -19.82 -4.44
CA GLY A 307 22.68 -18.40 -4.49
C GLY A 307 22.66 -17.74 -3.11
N LEU A 308 22.34 -18.48 -2.06
CA LEU A 308 22.30 -17.96 -0.68
C LEU A 308 23.69 -17.59 -0.15
N LYS A 309 24.79 -18.15 -0.71
CA LYS A 309 26.17 -17.71 -0.40
C LYS A 309 26.37 -16.21 -0.64
N HIS A 310 25.74 -15.68 -1.67
CA HIS A 310 25.83 -14.26 -2.01
C HIS A 310 25.04 -13.40 -1.03
N LEU A 311 23.83 -13.83 -0.68
CA LEU A 311 22.97 -13.11 0.26
C LEU A 311 23.52 -13.13 1.69
N ALA A 312 24.21 -14.20 2.09
CA ALA A 312 24.78 -14.33 3.42
C ALA A 312 25.76 -13.18 3.77
N ARG A 313 26.43 -12.62 2.75
CA ARG A 313 27.39 -11.51 2.89
C ARG A 313 26.74 -10.12 2.85
N MET A 314 25.43 -10.03 2.60
CA MET A 314 24.71 -8.76 2.55
C MET A 314 24.40 -8.27 3.96
N GLY A 315 25.26 -7.41 4.50
CA GLY A 315 25.11 -6.90 5.87
C GLY A 315 23.88 -6.01 6.11
N THR A 316 23.23 -5.51 5.05
CA THR A 316 22.04 -4.66 5.15
C THR A 316 20.73 -5.45 5.06
N LEU A 317 20.77 -6.70 4.59
CA LEU A 317 19.58 -7.52 4.39
C LEU A 317 19.02 -7.99 5.74
N GLN A 318 17.78 -7.61 6.02
CA GLN A 318 17.06 -7.89 7.26
C GLN A 318 15.87 -8.83 7.05
N GLU A 319 15.23 -8.79 5.89
CA GLU A 319 14.07 -9.61 5.58
C GLU A 319 14.33 -10.43 4.32
N LEU A 320 14.20 -11.75 4.44
CA LEU A 320 14.36 -12.68 3.33
C LEU A 320 13.18 -13.63 3.27
N ASN A 321 12.47 -13.61 2.14
CA ASN A 321 11.40 -14.56 1.87
C ASN A 321 11.80 -15.50 0.73
N LEU A 322 11.89 -16.79 1.06
CA LEU A 322 12.23 -17.93 0.20
C LEU A 322 11.10 -18.97 0.18
N ARG A 323 9.87 -18.56 0.50
CA ARG A 323 8.72 -19.46 0.53
C ARG A 323 8.54 -20.17 -0.80
N SER A 324 8.31 -21.49 -0.78
CA SER A 324 8.12 -22.31 -1.99
C SER A 324 9.28 -22.19 -2.99
N CYS A 325 10.52 -22.10 -2.50
CA CYS A 325 11.71 -22.26 -3.31
C CYS A 325 12.22 -23.71 -3.20
N ASP A 326 11.77 -24.58 -4.10
CA ASP A 326 11.94 -26.04 -4.03
C ASP A 326 13.41 -26.52 -4.06
N ASN A 327 14.34 -25.65 -4.45
CA ASN A 327 15.78 -25.94 -4.53
C ASN A 327 16.58 -25.35 -3.37
N ILE A 328 15.91 -24.87 -2.32
CA ILE A 328 16.52 -24.49 -1.05
C ILE A 328 16.40 -25.64 -0.05
N SER A 329 17.51 -25.96 0.62
CA SER A 329 17.63 -27.02 1.61
C SER A 329 18.36 -26.55 2.87
N ASP A 330 18.61 -27.49 3.79
CA ASP A 330 19.41 -27.26 5.00
C ASP A 330 20.81 -26.67 4.68
N ILE A 331 21.39 -27.00 3.51
CA ILE A 331 22.68 -26.46 3.06
C ILE A 331 22.61 -24.95 2.84
N GLY A 332 21.51 -24.46 2.27
CA GLY A 332 21.29 -23.03 2.07
C GLY A 332 21.24 -22.26 3.40
N MET A 333 20.64 -22.86 4.42
CA MET A 333 20.61 -22.29 5.77
C MET A 333 21.99 -22.30 6.43
N ALA A 334 22.82 -23.32 6.17
CA ALA A 334 24.22 -23.33 6.58
C ALA A 334 24.97 -22.12 6.02
N TYR A 335 24.83 -21.83 4.73
CA TYR A 335 25.47 -20.66 4.11
C TYR A 335 25.03 -19.34 4.72
N LEU A 336 23.73 -19.15 4.97
CA LEU A 336 23.22 -17.94 5.62
C LEU A 336 23.78 -17.78 7.04
N SER A 337 23.89 -18.89 7.78
CA SER A 337 24.33 -18.90 9.17
C SER A 337 25.83 -18.66 9.30
N GLU A 338 26.65 -19.32 8.48
CA GLU A 338 28.11 -19.17 8.47
C GLU A 338 28.57 -17.82 7.89
N GLY A 339 27.80 -17.22 6.98
CA GLY A 339 28.16 -15.96 6.32
C GLY A 339 27.98 -14.71 7.18
N GLY A 340 27.51 -14.84 8.44
CA GLY A 340 27.33 -13.70 9.35
C GLY A 340 26.12 -12.82 9.02
N SER A 341 25.07 -13.43 8.47
CA SER A 341 23.87 -12.73 8.04
C SER A 341 23.18 -11.97 9.19
N ARG A 342 22.60 -10.80 8.88
CA ARG A 342 21.90 -9.94 9.84
C ARG A 342 20.38 -10.00 9.68
N ILE A 343 19.89 -11.10 9.12
CA ILE A 343 18.45 -11.32 8.91
C ILE A 343 17.72 -11.31 10.26
N ILE A 344 16.63 -10.56 10.29
CA ILE A 344 15.68 -10.41 11.38
C ILE A 344 14.40 -11.20 11.08
N SER A 345 14.01 -11.29 9.81
CA SER A 345 12.83 -12.02 9.35
C SER A 345 13.18 -13.00 8.24
N LEU A 346 12.95 -14.28 8.47
CA LEU A 346 13.19 -15.36 7.51
C LEU A 346 11.91 -16.18 7.28
N ASP A 347 11.51 -16.32 6.02
CA ASP A 347 10.43 -17.22 5.61
C ASP A 347 10.97 -18.27 4.63
N VAL A 348 10.96 -19.53 5.04
CA VAL A 348 11.33 -20.71 4.23
C VAL A 348 10.19 -21.71 4.18
N SER A 349 8.95 -21.23 4.36
CA SER A 349 7.76 -22.07 4.38
C SER A 349 7.58 -22.80 3.04
N PHE A 350 6.99 -24.00 3.07
CA PHE A 350 6.73 -24.84 1.90
C PHE A 350 8.00 -25.18 1.12
N CYS A 351 9.14 -25.26 1.81
CA CYS A 351 10.38 -25.82 1.29
C CYS A 351 10.57 -27.23 1.87
N ASP A 352 10.26 -28.26 1.09
CA ASP A 352 10.23 -29.65 1.56
C ASP A 352 11.60 -30.21 1.97
N LYS A 353 12.69 -29.59 1.50
CA LYS A 353 14.08 -29.95 1.81
C LYS A 353 14.64 -29.25 3.05
N ILE A 354 13.80 -28.50 3.78
CA ILE A 354 14.14 -27.86 5.04
C ILE A 354 13.66 -28.76 6.19
N GLY A 355 14.62 -29.22 7.01
CA GLY A 355 14.40 -30.10 8.15
C GLY A 355 15.13 -29.64 9.41
N ASP A 356 15.35 -30.57 10.34
CA ASP A 356 15.96 -30.25 11.64
C ASP A 356 17.41 -29.74 11.52
N GLN A 357 18.15 -30.14 10.48
CA GLN A 357 19.51 -29.62 10.25
C GLN A 357 19.51 -28.15 9.87
N ALA A 358 18.53 -27.65 9.10
CA ALA A 358 18.36 -26.21 8.92
C ALA A 358 18.21 -25.49 10.26
N LEU A 359 17.43 -26.03 11.19
CA LEU A 359 17.24 -25.42 12.51
C LEU A 359 18.52 -25.45 13.36
N VAL A 360 19.34 -26.49 13.23
CA VAL A 360 20.69 -26.51 13.80
C VAL A 360 21.52 -25.36 13.26
N HIS A 361 21.62 -25.20 11.94
CA HIS A 361 22.40 -24.11 11.33
C HIS A 361 21.87 -22.72 11.74
N ILE A 362 20.56 -22.52 11.64
CA ILE A 362 19.90 -21.26 12.05
C ILE A 362 20.26 -20.93 13.50
N SER A 363 20.21 -21.92 14.41
CA SER A 363 20.53 -21.75 15.83
C SER A 363 21.99 -21.37 16.11
N GLN A 364 22.90 -21.61 15.16
CA GLN A 364 24.35 -21.38 15.25
C GLN A 364 24.83 -20.05 14.65
N GLY A 365 24.00 -19.35 13.88
CA GLY A 365 24.43 -18.13 13.17
C GLY A 365 23.43 -16.99 13.12
N LEU A 366 22.12 -17.27 13.10
CA LEU A 366 21.09 -16.26 12.86
C LEU A 366 20.50 -15.70 14.17
N TYR A 367 21.37 -15.25 15.06
CA TYR A 367 21.01 -14.79 16.41
C TYR A 367 20.11 -13.55 16.47
N ASN A 368 20.00 -12.80 15.37
CA ASN A 368 19.16 -11.60 15.27
C ASN A 368 17.72 -11.90 14.85
N LEU A 369 17.37 -13.16 14.61
CA LEU A 369 16.03 -13.54 14.17
C LEU A 369 14.97 -13.19 15.20
N LYS A 370 13.95 -12.48 14.73
CA LYS A 370 12.73 -12.14 15.46
C LYS A 370 11.50 -12.77 14.84
N CYS A 371 11.52 -12.99 13.53
CA CYS A 371 10.43 -13.60 12.78
C CYS A 371 10.95 -14.80 11.99
N LEU A 372 10.39 -15.98 12.26
CA LEU A 372 10.76 -17.21 11.56
C LEU A 372 9.50 -17.94 11.09
N SER A 373 9.40 -18.20 9.79
CA SER A 373 8.32 -18.97 9.18
C SER A 373 8.85 -20.22 8.51
N LEU A 374 8.37 -21.37 8.98
CA LEU A 374 8.75 -22.73 8.61
C LEU A 374 7.50 -23.57 8.31
N SER A 375 6.41 -22.93 7.88
CA SER A 375 5.14 -23.62 7.67
C SER A 375 5.31 -24.70 6.60
N ALA A 376 4.77 -25.89 6.84
CA ALA A 376 4.89 -27.05 5.96
C ALA A 376 6.34 -27.49 5.67
N CYS A 377 7.27 -27.32 6.60
CA CYS A 377 8.62 -27.88 6.53
C CYS A 377 8.73 -29.25 7.25
N GLN A 378 9.78 -30.01 6.98
CA GLN A 378 10.01 -31.36 7.53
C GLN A 378 10.70 -31.35 8.92
N ILE A 379 10.32 -30.40 9.77
CA ILE A 379 10.91 -30.17 11.10
C ILE A 379 10.18 -30.97 12.20
N SER A 380 10.89 -31.29 13.27
CA SER A 380 10.40 -32.05 14.42
C SER A 380 10.70 -31.35 15.76
N ASP A 381 10.32 -31.99 16.87
CA ASP A 381 10.60 -31.51 18.22
C ASP A 381 12.10 -31.31 18.49
N GLU A 382 12.96 -32.11 17.86
CA GLU A 382 14.43 -31.99 18.01
C GLU A 382 14.92 -30.65 17.46
N GLY A 383 14.50 -30.30 16.24
CA GLY A 383 14.84 -29.02 15.62
C GLY A 383 14.26 -27.83 16.38
N LEU A 384 13.01 -27.95 16.88
CA LEU A 384 12.43 -26.92 17.77
C LEU A 384 13.26 -26.73 19.05
N GLY A 385 13.76 -27.82 19.64
CA GLY A 385 14.64 -27.76 20.80
C GLY A 385 15.91 -26.94 20.53
N LYS A 386 16.50 -27.07 19.34
CA LYS A 386 17.70 -26.30 18.95
C LYS A 386 17.44 -24.81 18.91
N ILE A 387 16.42 -24.36 18.18
CA ILE A 387 16.10 -22.91 18.13
C ILE A 387 15.66 -22.37 19.48
N SER A 388 14.95 -23.18 20.30
CA SER A 388 14.51 -22.77 21.64
C SER A 388 15.69 -22.52 22.57
N SER A 389 16.81 -23.23 22.38
CA SER A 389 18.02 -23.08 23.19
C SER A 389 18.87 -21.85 22.86
N THR A 390 18.65 -21.18 21.73
CA THR A 390 19.50 -20.05 21.31
C THR A 390 18.74 -18.80 20.88
N LEU A 391 17.57 -18.92 20.24
CA LEU A 391 16.83 -17.79 19.65
C LEU A 391 15.84 -17.16 20.64
N HIS A 392 16.30 -16.76 21.82
CA HIS A 392 15.44 -16.21 22.89
C HIS A 392 14.76 -14.87 22.53
N GLU A 393 15.23 -14.21 21.47
CA GLU A 393 14.70 -12.95 20.94
C GLU A 393 13.56 -13.14 19.93
N LEU A 394 13.16 -14.38 19.66
CA LEU A 394 12.11 -14.67 18.69
C LEU A 394 10.75 -14.14 19.17
N GLU A 395 10.12 -13.31 18.34
CA GLU A 395 8.83 -12.66 18.60
C GLU A 395 7.69 -13.31 17.81
N THR A 396 7.97 -13.84 16.61
CA THR A 396 7.00 -14.45 15.71
C THR A 396 7.52 -15.79 15.21
N LEU A 397 6.77 -16.86 15.44
CA LEU A 397 7.07 -18.18 14.92
C LEU A 397 5.87 -18.77 14.17
N ASN A 398 6.05 -19.12 12.91
CA ASN A 398 5.06 -19.88 12.16
C ASN A 398 5.60 -21.27 11.86
N ILE A 399 4.98 -22.28 12.46
CA ILE A 399 5.27 -23.71 12.28
C ILE A 399 4.02 -24.48 11.86
N GLY A 400 3.05 -23.79 11.25
CA GLY A 400 1.81 -24.40 10.80
C GLY A 400 2.06 -25.50 9.77
N GLN A 401 1.29 -26.58 9.83
CA GLN A 401 1.36 -27.77 8.97
C GLN A 401 2.64 -28.60 9.13
N CYS A 402 3.43 -28.35 10.18
CA CYS A 402 4.57 -29.20 10.52
C CYS A 402 4.10 -30.46 11.27
N ALA A 403 3.76 -31.50 10.50
CA ALA A 403 3.09 -32.72 10.99
C ALA A 403 3.92 -33.58 11.97
N ARG A 404 5.21 -33.29 12.15
CA ARG A 404 6.11 -34.03 13.06
C ARG A 404 6.30 -33.37 14.42
N ILE A 405 5.76 -32.16 14.62
CA ILE A 405 5.83 -31.44 15.89
C ILE A 405 4.74 -31.96 16.83
N THR A 406 5.10 -32.21 18.09
CA THR A 406 4.21 -32.70 19.13
C THR A 406 4.19 -31.77 20.34
N ASP A 407 3.40 -32.11 21.36
CA ASP A 407 3.37 -31.40 22.64
C ASP A 407 4.74 -31.26 23.29
N ASN A 408 5.66 -32.20 23.05
CA ASN A 408 7.00 -32.16 23.63
C ASN A 408 7.80 -30.96 23.09
N GLY A 409 7.90 -30.81 21.77
CA GLY A 409 8.62 -29.68 21.15
C GLY A 409 7.99 -28.34 21.50
N ILE A 410 6.66 -28.29 21.55
CA ILE A 410 5.91 -27.10 21.96
C ILE A 410 6.15 -26.74 23.43
N THR A 411 6.25 -27.74 24.32
CA THR A 411 6.55 -27.51 25.74
C THR A 411 7.95 -26.94 25.92
N THR A 412 8.96 -27.55 25.28
CA THR A 412 10.35 -27.05 25.31
C THR A 412 10.45 -25.61 24.80
N LEU A 413 9.69 -25.30 23.75
CA LEU A 413 9.62 -23.96 23.19
C LEU A 413 8.99 -22.96 24.15
N ALA A 414 7.83 -23.31 24.74
CA ALA A 414 7.11 -22.45 25.67
C ALA A 414 7.91 -22.15 26.95
N GLU A 415 8.81 -23.05 27.36
CA GLU A 415 9.69 -22.85 28.51
C GLU A 415 10.85 -21.89 28.23
N SER A 416 11.26 -21.74 26.95
CA SER A 416 12.47 -21.00 26.57
C SER A 416 12.18 -19.66 25.87
N LEU A 417 11.16 -19.60 25.00
CA LEU A 417 10.88 -18.45 24.13
C LEU A 417 9.90 -17.45 24.76
N THR A 418 10.29 -16.82 25.86
CA THR A 418 9.41 -15.93 26.65
C THR A 418 9.03 -14.62 25.96
N ARG A 419 9.74 -14.21 24.90
CA ARG A 419 9.44 -13.01 24.08
C ARG A 419 8.46 -13.26 22.94
N LEU A 420 7.99 -14.49 22.77
CA LEU A 420 7.11 -14.86 21.67
C LEU A 420 5.75 -14.18 21.83
N ARG A 421 5.33 -13.46 20.78
CA ARG A 421 4.08 -12.68 20.69
C ARG A 421 3.07 -13.32 19.76
N TYR A 422 3.56 -13.92 18.67
CA TYR A 422 2.76 -14.60 17.67
C TYR A 422 3.27 -16.03 17.49
N ILE A 423 2.36 -17.01 17.55
CA ILE A 423 2.65 -18.37 17.13
C ILE A 423 1.54 -18.94 16.25
N ASP A 424 1.91 -19.55 15.13
CA ASP A 424 1.00 -20.26 14.24
C ASP A 424 1.24 -21.76 14.31
N LEU A 425 0.21 -22.48 14.75
CA LEU A 425 0.17 -23.93 14.90
C LEU A 425 -0.92 -24.57 14.01
N TYR A 426 -1.44 -23.83 13.02
CA TYR A 426 -2.48 -24.32 12.12
C TYR A 426 -2.06 -25.63 11.45
N GLY A 427 -2.90 -26.66 11.48
CA GLY A 427 -2.62 -27.93 10.81
C GLY A 427 -1.56 -28.81 11.48
N CYS A 428 -1.07 -28.46 12.68
CA CYS A 428 -0.19 -29.33 13.47
C CYS A 428 -1.00 -30.40 14.22
N THR A 429 -1.26 -31.52 13.55
CA THR A 429 -2.21 -32.55 13.99
C THR A 429 -1.81 -33.35 15.22
N LYS A 430 -0.54 -33.29 15.64
CA LYS A 430 0.00 -34.02 16.81
C LYS A 430 0.14 -33.15 18.06
N ILE A 431 -0.24 -31.88 18.00
CA ILE A 431 -0.32 -31.01 19.17
C ILE A 431 -1.70 -31.20 19.81
N THR A 432 -1.73 -31.52 21.09
CA THR A 432 -2.95 -31.70 21.87
C THR A 432 -3.21 -30.49 22.76
N THR A 433 -4.29 -30.55 23.53
CA THR A 433 -4.61 -29.51 24.54
C THR A 433 -3.50 -29.34 25.58
N LEU A 434 -2.70 -30.37 25.85
CA LEU A 434 -1.58 -30.29 26.80
C LEU A 434 -0.49 -29.32 26.31
N GLY A 435 -0.07 -29.42 25.05
CA GLY A 435 0.89 -28.48 24.45
C GLY A 435 0.32 -27.07 24.35
N LEU A 436 -0.96 -26.93 23.98
CA LEU A 436 -1.61 -25.62 23.92
C LEU A 436 -1.67 -24.91 25.27
N GLN A 437 -1.98 -25.64 26.35
CA GLN A 437 -1.97 -25.08 27.71
C GLN A 437 -0.61 -24.51 28.12
N LYS A 438 0.49 -25.08 27.61
CA LYS A 438 1.84 -24.57 27.85
C LYS A 438 2.09 -23.28 27.07
N VAL A 439 1.73 -23.25 25.79
CA VAL A 439 1.87 -22.04 24.94
C VAL A 439 1.03 -20.89 25.46
N MET A 440 -0.21 -21.14 25.90
CA MET A 440 -1.09 -20.10 26.44
C MET A 440 -0.57 -19.47 27.74
N LYS A 441 0.44 -20.07 28.39
CA LYS A 441 1.11 -19.50 29.57
C LYS A 441 2.30 -18.60 29.23
N LEU A 442 2.65 -18.45 27.94
CA LEU A 442 3.70 -17.54 27.52
C LEU A 442 3.34 -16.10 27.89
N PRO A 443 4.25 -15.34 28.52
CA PRO A 443 3.91 -14.07 29.16
C PRO A 443 3.61 -12.93 28.18
N GLN A 444 4.16 -13.00 26.96
CA GLN A 444 4.00 -11.96 25.93
C GLN A 444 3.12 -12.39 24.75
N LEU A 445 2.53 -13.59 24.80
CA LEU A 445 1.76 -14.11 23.68
C LEU A 445 0.46 -13.31 23.51
N SER A 446 0.29 -12.72 22.34
CA SER A 446 -0.90 -11.93 21.99
C SER A 446 -1.74 -12.62 20.93
N ILE A 447 -1.13 -13.40 20.04
CA ILE A 447 -1.81 -14.08 18.94
C ILE A 447 -1.36 -15.54 18.88
N LEU A 448 -2.34 -16.44 19.04
CA LEU A 448 -2.20 -17.87 18.80
C LEU A 448 -3.10 -18.24 17.62
N ASN A 449 -2.50 -18.53 16.47
CA ASN A 449 -3.25 -19.01 15.32
C ASN A 449 -3.33 -20.53 15.34
N LEU A 450 -4.55 -21.04 15.47
CA LEU A 450 -4.85 -22.46 15.31
C LEU A 450 -5.53 -22.73 13.96
N GLY A 451 -6.06 -21.71 13.26
CA GLY A 451 -7.03 -21.91 12.18
C GLY A 451 -8.24 -22.74 12.63
N LEU A 452 -8.95 -23.38 11.69
CA LEU A 452 -10.16 -24.17 11.97
C LEU A 452 -9.86 -25.48 12.75
N TRP A 453 -9.39 -25.39 14.00
CA TRP A 453 -9.37 -26.53 14.94
C TRP A 453 -10.78 -26.98 15.36
N HIS A 454 -11.81 -26.20 14.99
CA HIS A 454 -13.22 -26.46 15.27
C HIS A 454 -14.03 -26.69 13.99
N ILE A 455 -13.75 -27.75 13.25
CA ILE A 455 -14.80 -28.45 12.48
C ILE A 455 -14.62 -29.95 12.71
N ARG A 456 -15.17 -30.44 13.83
CA ARG A 456 -15.59 -31.83 13.98
C ARG A 456 -16.93 -31.85 14.69
#